data_AF-A0A9P0AVW0-F1
#
_entry.id   AF-A0A9P0AVW0-F1
#
_cell.length_a   1.000
_cell.length_b   1.000
_cell.length_c   1.000
_cell.angle_alpha   90.00
_cell.angle_beta   90.00
_cell.angle_gamma   90.00
#
_symmetry.space_group_name_H-M   'P 1'
#
loop_
_entity.id
_entity.type
_entity.pdbx_description
1 polymer ?
#
loop_
_entity_poly.entity_id
_entity_poly.type
_entity_poly.pdbx_seq_one_letter_code
_entity_poly.pdbx_strand_id
1 'polypeptide(L)'
;MEQPNPLQVHQKLPRFSVDILRIWLSEHVHHAFPTAAQKLTLSQEANLTVLQVDNWFVNARRRILPEMISRKAKDYAVYRRCQLDVANSGEVENLELNVFFGDN
;
A
#
# COMPACT_ATOMS: atom_id res chain seq x y z
N MET A 1 36.96 9.58 17.03
CA MET A 1 36.57 9.09 15.69
C MET A 1 35.14 9.53 15.46
N GLU A 2 34.96 10.79 15.03
CA GLU A 2 33.64 11.38 14.81
C GLU A 2 33.35 11.26 13.31
N GLN A 3 32.37 10.42 12.97
CA GLN A 3 31.98 10.11 11.60
C GLN A 3 31.37 11.36 10.92
N PRO A 4 31.57 11.55 9.61
CA PRO A 4 31.11 12.76 8.92
C PRO A 4 29.59 12.84 8.92
N ASN A 5 29.07 13.99 9.34
CA ASN A 5 27.66 14.37 9.23
C ASN A 5 27.35 14.70 7.75
N PRO A 6 26.59 13.87 7.01
CA PRO A 6 26.28 14.16 5.63
C PRO A 6 24.97 14.96 5.59
N LEU A 7 25.09 16.23 5.19
CA LEU A 7 24.01 17.03 4.66
C LEU A 7 23.08 16.15 3.83
N GLN A 8 21.80 16.13 4.21
CA GLN A 8 20.75 15.26 3.69
C GLN A 8 20.58 15.46 2.18
N VAL A 9 21.41 14.77 1.39
CA VAL A 9 21.14 14.54 -0.03
C VAL A 9 19.79 13.85 -0.05
N HIS A 10 18.82 14.43 -0.78
CA HIS A 10 17.56 13.79 -1.14
C HIS A 10 17.85 12.56 -2.04
N GLN A 11 18.57 11.57 -1.52
CA GLN A 11 18.78 10.30 -2.18
C GLN A 11 17.44 9.58 -2.17
N LYS A 12 16.92 9.37 -3.37
CA LYS A 12 15.81 8.44 -3.59
C LYS A 12 16.19 7.12 -2.91
N LEU A 13 15.27 6.60 -2.11
CA LEU A 13 15.49 5.35 -1.39
C LEU A 13 15.84 4.23 -2.39
N PRO A 14 16.72 3.28 -2.01
CA PRO A 14 17.03 2.14 -2.85
C PRO A 14 15.76 1.38 -3.25
N ARG A 15 15.72 0.86 -4.48
CA ARG A 15 14.53 0.14 -4.99
C ARG A 15 14.14 -1.04 -4.09
N PHE A 16 15.14 -1.81 -3.64
CA PHE A 16 14.95 -2.91 -2.70
C PHE A 16 14.27 -2.47 -1.39
N SER A 17 14.76 -1.39 -0.77
CA SER A 17 14.14 -0.81 0.43
C SER A 17 12.70 -0.38 0.17
N VAL A 18 12.43 0.23 -0.99
CA VAL A 18 11.08 0.65 -1.38
C VAL A 18 10.16 -0.55 -1.61
N ASP A 19 10.67 -1.65 -2.18
CA ASP A 19 9.87 -2.85 -2.46
C ASP A 19 9.38 -3.49 -1.15
N ILE A 20 10.23 -3.59 -0.13
CA ILE A 20 9.85 -4.06 1.22
C ILE A 20 8.71 -3.20 1.79
N LEU A 21 8.85 -1.87 1.72
CA LEU A 21 7.84 -0.95 2.23
C LEU A 21 6.52 -1.01 1.42
N ARG A 22 6.60 -1.27 0.12
CA ARG A 22 5.42 -1.45 -0.75
C ARG A 22 4.68 -2.74 -0.46
N ILE A 23 5.39 -3.83 -0.19
CA ILE A 23 4.79 -5.11 0.23
C ILE A 23 3.97 -4.89 1.50
N TRP A 24 4.58 -4.30 2.53
CA TRP A 24 3.89 -3.99 3.78
C TRP A 24 2.66 -3.09 3.56
N LEU A 25 2.79 -2.04 2.74
CA LEU A 25 1.68 -1.13 2.41
C LEU A 25 0.53 -1.85 1.68
N SER A 26 0.85 -2.84 0.84
CA SER A 26 -0.15 -3.62 0.09
C SER A 26 -0.96 -4.58 0.97
N GLU A 27 -0.34 -5.09 2.03
CA GLU A 27 -0.99 -5.93 3.05
C GLU A 27 -1.83 -5.07 4.01
N HIS A 28 -1.36 -3.86 4.33
CA HIS A 28 -1.99 -2.95 5.28
C HIS A 28 -2.72 -1.78 4.60
N VAL A 29 -3.37 -2.02 3.46
CA VAL A 29 -4.11 -0.97 2.71
C VAL A 29 -5.26 -0.36 3.51
N HIS A 30 -5.86 -1.11 4.45
CA HIS A 30 -6.95 -0.65 5.30
C HIS A 30 -6.47 0.25 6.45
N HIS A 31 -5.27 0.00 6.97
CA HIS A 31 -4.67 0.77 8.07
C HIS A 31 -3.18 1.00 7.82
N ALA A 32 -2.88 1.90 6.87
CA ALA A 32 -1.52 2.25 6.46
C ALA A 32 -0.78 3.10 7.52
N PHE A 33 -0.98 2.83 8.80
CA PHE A 33 -0.31 3.48 9.92
C PHE A 33 0.55 2.46 10.65
N PRO A 34 1.81 2.27 10.24
CA PRO A 34 2.71 1.39 10.96
C PRO A 34 2.94 1.94 12.38
N THR A 35 2.82 1.06 13.37
CA THR A 35 3.15 1.35 14.77
C THR A 35 4.66 1.62 14.93
N ALA A 36 5.08 2.21 16.05
CA ALA A 36 6.50 2.49 16.30
C ALA A 36 7.38 1.22 16.20
N ALA A 37 6.88 0.08 16.66
CA ALA A 37 7.55 -1.21 16.54
C ALA A 37 7.67 -1.66 15.07
N GLN A 38 6.60 -1.58 14.29
CA GLN A 38 6.62 -1.93 12.86
C GLN A 38 7.54 -1.01 12.06
N LYS A 39 7.57 0.30 12.36
CA LYS A 39 8.52 1.23 11.74
C LYS A 39 9.96 0.82 12.01
N LEU A 40 10.26 0.36 13.24
CA LEU A 40 11.59 -0.11 13.61
C LEU A 40 11.97 -1.38 12.83
N THR A 41 11.08 -2.38 12.77
CA THR A 41 11.30 -3.61 11.99
C THR A 41 11.53 -3.30 10.51
N LEU A 42 10.67 -2.47 9.91
CA LEU A 42 10.80 -2.07 8.50
C LEU A 42 12.09 -1.28 8.25
N SER A 43 12.51 -0.45 9.21
CA SER A 43 13.77 0.28 9.11
C SER A 43 14.99 -0.65 9.12
N GLN A 44 14.94 -1.73 9.91
CA GLN A 44 15.98 -2.75 9.97
C GLN A 44 16.02 -3.58 8.69
N GLU A 45 14.86 -4.04 8.20
CA GLU A 45 14.77 -4.86 6.98
C GLU A 45 15.13 -4.06 5.72
N ALA A 46 14.64 -2.82 5.62
CA ALA A 46 14.90 -1.95 4.47
C ALA A 46 16.29 -1.27 4.55
N ASN A 47 17.01 -1.44 5.66
CA ASN A 47 18.26 -0.76 5.98
C ASN A 47 18.16 0.77 5.83
N LEU A 48 17.09 1.35 6.40
CA LEU A 48 16.77 2.77 6.38
C LEU A 48 16.65 3.32 7.80
N THR A 49 16.69 4.64 7.94
CA THR A 49 16.34 5.28 9.21
C THR A 49 14.82 5.28 9.41
N VAL A 50 14.37 5.22 10.67
CA VAL A 50 12.95 5.32 11.03
C VAL A 50 12.30 6.58 10.44
N LEU A 51 13.04 7.70 10.38
CA LEU A 51 12.57 8.94 9.77
C LEU A 51 12.38 8.83 8.24
N GLN A 52 13.27 8.14 7.54
CA GLN A 52 13.13 7.88 6.10
C GLN A 52 11.92 6.97 5.81
N VAL A 53 11.71 5.96 6.65
CA VAL A 53 10.52 5.09 6.58
C VAL A 53 9.26 5.92 6.81
N ASP A 54 9.23 6.79 7.82
CA ASP A 54 8.08 7.64 8.12
C ASP A 54 7.75 8.62 6.98
N ASN A 55 8.77 9.33 6.47
CA ASN A 55 8.63 10.23 5.33
C ASN A 55 8.18 9.50 4.06
N TRP A 56 8.68 8.27 3.85
CA TRP A 56 8.22 7.43 2.75
C TRP A 56 6.76 7.06 2.91
N PHE A 57 6.32 6.61 4.08
CA PHE A 57 4.92 6.25 4.33
C PHE A 57 3.97 7.44 4.17
N VAL A 58 4.36 8.63 4.62
CA VAL A 58 3.57 9.85 4.41
C VAL A 58 3.36 10.13 2.91
N ASN A 59 4.41 10.03 2.10
CA ASN A 59 4.30 10.27 0.65
C ASN A 59 3.62 9.10 -0.08
N ALA A 60 3.90 7.86 0.30
CA ALA A 60 3.33 6.64 -0.26
C ALA A 60 1.82 6.58 -0.02
N ARG A 61 1.35 6.96 1.17
CA ARG A 61 -0.09 7.05 1.45
C ARG A 61 -0.82 8.11 0.64
N ARG A 62 -0.14 9.18 0.25
CA ARG A 62 -0.76 10.24 -0.57
C ARG A 62 -0.79 9.90 -2.05
N ARG A 63 0.17 9.11 -2.53
CA ARG A 63 0.34 8.83 -3.97
C ARG A 63 0.01 7.39 -4.36
N ILE A 64 0.56 6.43 -3.62
CA ILE A 64 0.48 5.00 -3.91
C ILE A 64 -0.85 4.43 -3.40
N LEU A 65 -1.24 4.74 -2.16
CA LEU A 65 -2.47 4.19 -1.59
C LEU A 65 -3.73 4.57 -2.38
N PRO A 66 -3.94 5.83 -2.80
CA PRO A 66 -5.12 6.19 -3.60
C PRO A 66 -5.08 5.59 -5.00
N GLU A 67 -3.90 5.44 -5.61
CA GLU A 67 -3.75 4.72 -6.87
C GLU A 67 -4.11 3.23 -6.71
N MET A 68 -3.66 2.58 -5.64
CA MET A 68 -3.96 1.16 -5.37
C MET A 68 -5.45 0.94 -5.11
N ILE A 69 -6.07 1.82 -4.32
CA ILE A 69 -7.51 1.77 -4.05
C ILE A 69 -8.29 2.08 -5.33
N SER A 70 -7.93 3.11 -6.09
CA SER A 70 -8.59 3.47 -7.34
C SER A 70 -8.44 2.38 -8.40
N ARG A 71 -7.28 1.71 -8.47
CA ARG A 71 -7.06 0.59 -9.39
C ARG A 71 -7.90 -0.61 -9.01
N LYS A 72 -7.92 -1.02 -7.73
CA LYS A 72 -8.84 -2.07 -7.24
C LYS A 72 -10.31 -1.70 -7.48
N ALA A 73 -10.69 -0.44 -7.27
CA ALA A 73 -12.06 0.03 -7.53
C ALA A 73 -12.42 0.04 -9.02
N LYS A 74 -11.47 0.38 -9.90
CA LYS A 74 -11.64 0.27 -11.36
C LYS A 74 -11.71 -1.18 -11.81
N ASP A 75 -10.85 -2.04 -11.30
CA ASP A 75 -10.86 -3.47 -11.59
C ASP A 75 -12.18 -4.10 -11.13
N TYR A 76 -12.71 -3.68 -9.97
CA TYR A 76 -14.04 -4.08 -9.50
C TYR A 76 -15.17 -3.48 -10.35
N ALA A 77 -15.03 -2.24 -10.83
CA ALA A 77 -16.00 -1.62 -11.73
C ALA A 77 -16.01 -2.30 -13.12
N VAL A 78 -14.85 -2.74 -13.61
CA VAL A 78 -14.70 -3.53 -14.83
C VAL A 78 -15.25 -4.94 -14.62
N TYR A 79 -14.94 -5.58 -13.49
CA TYR A 79 -15.52 -6.87 -13.10
C TYR A 79 -17.04 -6.78 -12.99
N ARG A 80 -17.58 -5.77 -12.30
CA ARG A 80 -19.03 -5.48 -12.25
C ARG A 80 -19.62 -5.17 -13.61
N ARG A 81 -18.91 -4.45 -14.47
CA ARG A 81 -19.37 -4.17 -15.84
C ARG A 81 -19.47 -5.48 -16.62
N CYS A 82 -18.41 -6.27 -16.66
CA CYS A 82 -18.41 -7.58 -17.30
C CYS A 82 -19.44 -8.53 -16.67
N GLN A 83 -19.65 -8.47 -15.36
CA GLN A 83 -20.65 -9.29 -14.66
C GLN A 83 -22.08 -8.83 -14.93
N LEU A 84 -22.34 -7.54 -15.14
CA LEU A 84 -23.65 -7.03 -15.61
C LEU A 84 -23.88 -7.40 -17.08
N ASP A 85 -22.83 -7.37 -17.90
CA ASP A 85 -22.89 -7.82 -19.29
C ASP A 85 -23.16 -9.34 -19.36
N VAL A 86 -22.65 -10.12 -18.41
CA VAL A 86 -22.97 -11.55 -18.21
C VAL A 86 -24.33 -11.76 -17.55
N ALA A 87 -24.76 -10.95 -16.57
CA ALA A 87 -26.07 -11.09 -15.91
C ALA A 87 -27.23 -10.77 -16.86
N ASN A 88 -27.01 -9.93 -17.90
CA ASN A 88 -27.95 -9.76 -19.02
C ASN A 88 -28.10 -11.03 -19.90
N SER A 89 -27.28 -12.06 -19.69
CA SER A 89 -27.43 -13.38 -20.32
C SER A 89 -28.27 -14.37 -19.49
N GLY A 90 -28.79 -13.98 -18.32
CA GLY A 90 -29.92 -14.66 -17.68
C GLY A 90 -29.63 -15.66 -16.57
N GLU A 91 -28.46 -15.65 -15.93
CA GLU A 91 -28.19 -16.47 -14.74
C GLU A 91 -27.68 -15.59 -13.59
N VAL A 92 -28.47 -15.48 -12.52
CA VAL A 92 -28.15 -14.70 -11.31
C VAL A 92 -28.01 -15.64 -10.11
N GLU A 93 -26.78 -15.76 -9.58
CA GLU A 93 -26.60 -15.99 -8.16
C GLU A 93 -25.67 -14.93 -7.56
N ASN A 94 -26.18 -14.36 -6.47
CA ASN A 94 -25.59 -13.31 -5.68
C ASN A 94 -24.31 -13.80 -5.01
N LEU A 95 -23.20 -13.08 -5.16
CA LEU A 95 -22.14 -13.08 -4.16
C LEU A 95 -21.82 -11.64 -3.76
N GLU A 96 -21.99 -11.41 -2.46
CA GLU A 96 -22.12 -10.14 -1.79
C GLU A 96 -20.85 -9.26 -1.83
N LEU A 97 -21.08 -7.96 -1.61
CA LEU A 97 -20.11 -6.87 -1.42
C LEU A 97 -19.24 -7.02 -0.15
N ASN A 98 -19.07 -8.22 0.42
CA ASN A 98 -18.43 -8.44 1.73
C ASN A 98 -16.89 -8.38 1.71
N VAL A 99 -16.26 -8.05 0.58
CA VAL A 99 -14.79 -8.00 0.47
C VAL A 99 -14.22 -6.60 0.75
N PHE A 100 -15.06 -5.57 0.84
CA PHE A 100 -14.57 -4.18 1.04
C PHE A 100 -14.60 -3.70 2.49
N PHE A 101 -15.54 -4.21 3.29
CA PHE A 101 -15.65 -3.96 4.74
C PHE A 101 -15.70 -5.32 5.45
N GLY A 102 -14.54 -5.95 5.61
CA GLY A 102 -14.43 -7.15 6.42
C GLY A 102 -14.58 -6.79 7.90
N ASP A 103 -15.80 -6.96 8.42
CA ASP A 103 -16.08 -7.23 9.83
C ASP A 103 -17.33 -8.11 9.89
N ASN A 104 -17.13 -9.43 9.98
CA ASN A 104 -17.59 -10.30 11.07
C ASN A 104 -17.06 -11.73 10.90
#